data_AF-A0A7W8V5Y7-F1
#
_entry.id   AF-A0A7W8V5Y7-F1
#
_cell.length_a   1.000
_cell.length_b   1.000
_cell.length_c   1.000
_cell.angle_alpha   90.00
_cell.angle_beta   90.00
_cell.angle_gamma   90.00
#
_symmetry.space_group_name_H-M   'P 1'
#
loop_
_entity.id
_entity.type
_entity.pdbx_description
1 polymer ?
#
loop_
_entity_poly.entity_id
_entity_poly.type
_entity_poly.pdbx_seq_one_letter_code
_entity_poly.pdbx_strand_id
1 'polypeptide(L)'
;MNRAPDLGRIGDNLYYVQGFSGHGLVFAGMAGKILADAIGGDASRFDVFSRIRHRRFPGGKRLRTPALVLGMWYYKLRELI
;
A
#
# COMPACT_ATOMS: atom_id res chain seq x y z
N MET A 1 2.00 9.97 -1.51
CA MET A 1 2.29 8.56 -1.15
C MET A 1 1.01 7.99 -0.60
N ASN A 2 0.37 7.02 -1.24
CA ASN A 2 -0.83 6.40 -0.69
C ASN A 2 -0.41 5.25 0.25
N ARG A 3 -0.99 5.18 1.46
CA ARG A 3 -0.78 4.10 2.43
C ARG A 3 -1.92 3.06 2.41
N ALA A 4 -2.92 3.27 1.56
CA ALA A 4 -3.94 2.27 1.30
C ALA A 4 -3.27 1.00 0.71
N PRO A 5 -3.80 -0.19 1.03
CA PRO A 5 -3.31 -1.41 0.43
C PRO A 5 -3.39 -1.37 -1.10
N ASP A 6 -2.43 -2.03 -1.72
CA ASP A 6 -2.27 -2.13 -3.17
C ASP A 6 -2.92 -3.42 -3.65
N LEU A 7 -3.99 -3.27 -4.43
CA LEU A 7 -4.76 -4.35 -5.02
C LEU A 7 -4.61 -4.27 -6.53
N GLY A 8 -4.36 -5.39 -7.19
CA GLY A 8 -4.28 -5.41 -8.64
C GLY A 8 -4.18 -6.79 -9.23
N ARG A 9 -4.13 -6.84 -10.56
CA ARG A 9 -4.05 -8.07 -11.35
C ARG A 9 -2.88 -8.00 -12.32
N ILE A 10 -2.30 -9.14 -12.62
CA ILE A 10 -1.24 -9.30 -13.62
C ILE A 10 -1.73 -10.36 -14.61
N GLY A 11 -2.02 -9.94 -15.84
CA GLY A 11 -2.73 -10.80 -16.79
C GLY A 11 -4.13 -11.16 -16.30
N ASP A 12 -4.63 -12.31 -16.74
CA ASP A 12 -6.05 -12.65 -16.58
C ASP A 12 -6.35 -13.47 -15.31
N ASN A 13 -5.33 -14.09 -14.70
CA ASN A 13 -5.54 -15.05 -13.61
C ASN A 13 -4.60 -14.88 -12.39
N LEU A 14 -3.80 -13.80 -12.34
CA LEU A 14 -2.96 -13.51 -11.18
C LEU A 14 -3.49 -12.26 -10.47
N TYR A 15 -3.84 -12.42 -9.20
CA TYR A 15 -4.33 -11.37 -8.34
C TYR A 15 -3.35 -11.14 -7.21
N TYR A 16 -3.15 -9.87 -6.83
CA TYR A 16 -2.31 -9.53 -5.68
C TYR A 16 -3.00 -8.52 -4.78
N VAL A 17 -2.69 -8.64 -3.48
CA VAL A 17 -3.07 -7.67 -2.44
C VAL A 17 -1.86 -7.52 -1.52
N GLN A 18 -1.31 -6.30 -1.40
CA GLN A 18 -0.10 -6.05 -0.62
C GLN A 18 -0.14 -4.69 0.09
N GLY A 19 0.88 -4.42 0.93
CA GLY A 19 1.10 -3.06 1.44
C GLY A 19 0.11 -2.58 2.50
N PHE A 20 -0.37 -3.48 3.36
CA PHE A 20 -1.35 -3.19 4.42
C PHE A 20 -0.91 -2.17 5.50
N SER A 21 0.31 -1.63 5.44
CA SER A 21 0.78 -0.43 6.17
C SER A 21 0.33 -0.34 7.65
N GLY A 22 0.42 -1.45 8.40
CA GLY A 22 0.05 -1.51 9.83
C GLY A 22 -1.45 -1.61 10.14
N HIS A 23 -2.32 -1.54 9.12
CA HIS A 23 -3.78 -1.66 9.22
C HIS A 23 -4.29 -3.06 8.80
N GLY A 24 -3.38 -4.03 8.64
CA GLY A 24 -3.67 -5.34 8.08
C GLY A 24 -4.68 -6.15 8.87
N LEU A 25 -4.78 -5.98 10.19
CA LEU A 25 -5.70 -6.78 11.01
C LEU A 25 -7.17 -6.55 10.62
N VAL A 26 -7.57 -5.27 10.43
CA VAL A 26 -8.94 -4.92 10.05
C VAL A 26 -9.13 -5.07 8.54
N PHE A 27 -8.12 -4.69 7.75
CA PHE A 27 -8.27 -4.58 6.31
C PHE A 27 -8.08 -5.92 5.58
N ALA A 28 -7.32 -6.87 6.12
CA ALA A 28 -7.05 -8.15 5.45
C ALA A 28 -8.31 -9.00 5.30
N GLY A 29 -9.21 -9.02 6.28
CA GLY A 29 -10.48 -9.75 6.18
C GLY A 29 -11.37 -9.21 5.06
N MET A 30 -11.51 -7.88 4.98
CA MET A 30 -12.23 -7.21 3.91
C MET A 30 -11.59 -7.47 2.54
N ALA A 31 -10.27 -7.34 2.45
CA ALA A 31 -9.54 -7.57 1.20
C ALA A 31 -9.64 -9.03 0.74
N GLY A 32 -9.63 -9.99 1.67
CA GLY A 32 -9.84 -11.41 1.37
C GLY A 32 -11.22 -11.68 0.78
N LYS A 33 -12.27 -11.06 1.33
CA LYS A 33 -13.62 -11.16 0.77
C LYS A 33 -13.70 -10.55 -0.63
N ILE A 34 -13.19 -9.33 -0.82
CA ILE A 34 -13.17 -8.67 -2.14
C ILE A 34 -12.41 -9.51 -3.17
N LEU A 35 -11.30 -10.13 -2.77
CA LEU A 35 -10.52 -11.00 -3.64
C LEU A 35 -11.30 -12.29 -3.99
N ALA A 36 -11.97 -12.90 -3.02
CA ALA A 36 -12.81 -14.08 -3.26
C ALA A 36 -13.97 -13.77 -4.22
N ASP A 37 -14.66 -12.65 -4.02
CA ASP A 37 -15.74 -12.18 -4.90
C ASP A 37 -15.21 -11.98 -6.34
N ALA A 38 -14.02 -11.38 -6.48
CA ALA A 38 -13.37 -11.17 -7.78
C ALA A 38 -13.00 -12.48 -8.49
N ILE A 39 -12.49 -13.47 -7.75
CA ILE A 39 -12.21 -14.81 -8.29
C ILE A 39 -13.52 -15.54 -8.66
N GLY A 40 -14.59 -15.31 -7.89
CA GLY A 40 -15.93 -15.84 -8.15
C GLY A 40 -16.66 -15.19 -9.34
N GLY A 41 -16.06 -14.19 -9.99
CA GLY A 41 -16.59 -13.52 -11.18
C GLY A 41 -17.18 -12.13 -10.93
N ASP A 42 -17.30 -11.68 -9.68
CA ASP A 42 -17.71 -10.30 -9.36
C ASP A 42 -16.49 -9.42 -9.04
N ALA A 43 -15.96 -8.81 -10.10
CA ALA A 43 -14.82 -7.91 -10.02
C ALA A 43 -15.16 -6.50 -9.52
N SER A 44 -16.44 -6.14 -9.35
CA SER A 44 -16.89 -4.75 -9.22
C SER A 44 -16.18 -3.98 -8.09
N ARG A 45 -16.09 -4.60 -6.90
CA ARG A 45 -15.42 -4.01 -5.73
C ARG A 45 -13.92 -4.00 -5.89
N PHE A 46 -13.37 -5.07 -6.44
CA PHE A 46 -11.93 -5.19 -6.68
C PHE A 46 -11.43 -4.10 -7.63
N ASP A 47 -12.19 -3.82 -8.69
CA ASP A 47 -11.83 -2.83 -9.71
C ASP A 47 -11.77 -1.41 -9.12
N VAL A 48 -12.61 -1.10 -8.13
CA VAL A 48 -12.54 0.18 -7.40
C VAL A 48 -11.21 0.32 -6.66
N PHE A 49 -10.78 -0.72 -5.93
CA PHE A 49 -9.51 -0.68 -5.20
C PHE A 49 -8.31 -0.70 -6.15
N SER A 50 -8.41 -1.36 -7.30
CA SER A 50 -7.35 -1.41 -8.31
C SER A 50 -7.01 -0.05 -8.94
N ARG A 51 -7.95 0.92 -8.86
CA ARG A 51 -7.74 2.28 -9.37
C ARG A 51 -6.84 3.13 -8.47
N ILE A 52 -6.51 2.64 -7.27
CA ILE A 52 -5.62 3.35 -6.35
C ILE A 52 -4.21 3.37 -6.95
N ARG A 53 -3.69 4.58 -7.24
CA ARG A 53 -2.36 4.74 -7.82
C ARG A 53 -1.30 4.90 -6.74
N HIS A 54 -0.48 3.88 -6.55
CA HIS A 54 0.68 3.90 -5.64
C HIS A 54 1.87 4.56 -6.33
N ARG A 55 2.03 5.88 -6.12
CA ARG A 55 3.20 6.62 -6.61
C ARG A 55 4.46 6.24 -5.85
N ARG A 56 5.56 6.05 -6.58
CA ARG A 56 6.90 5.86 -6.02
C ARG A 56 7.32 7.07 -5.18
N PHE A 57 8.21 6.86 -4.21
CA PHE A 57 8.83 7.94 -3.46
C PHE A 57 9.55 8.91 -4.43
N PRO A 58 9.41 10.23 -4.27
CA PRO A 58 10.11 11.19 -5.12
C PRO A 58 11.63 11.02 -4.98
N GLY A 59 12.34 10.81 -6.10
CA GLY A 59 13.77 10.44 -6.09
C GLY A 59 14.07 8.96 -5.79
N GLY A 60 13.03 8.12 -5.78
CA GLY A 60 13.13 6.67 -5.74
C GLY A 60 13.84 6.12 -4.50
N LYS A 61 14.46 4.95 -4.64
CA LYS A 61 15.14 4.25 -3.55
C LYS A 61 16.32 5.06 -2.99
N ARG A 62 16.99 5.85 -3.83
CA ARG A 62 18.17 6.65 -3.45
C ARG A 62 17.83 7.76 -2.46
N LEU A 63 16.69 8.42 -2.59
CA LEU A 63 16.27 9.50 -1.68
C LEU A 63 15.39 9.02 -0.53
N ARG A 64 14.71 7.87 -0.66
CA ARG A 64 13.79 7.36 0.37
C ARG A 64 14.45 7.16 1.73
N THR A 65 15.58 6.44 1.76
CA THR A 65 16.26 6.12 3.03
C THR A 65 16.93 7.35 3.64
N PRO A 66 17.71 8.17 2.91
CA PRO A 66 18.30 9.38 3.47
C PRO A 66 17.26 10.36 4.03
N ALA A 67 16.13 10.55 3.33
CA ALA A 67 15.07 11.43 3.81
C ALA A 67 14.44 10.94 5.13
N LEU A 68 14.26 9.62 5.28
CA LEU A 68 13.79 9.03 6.54
C LEU A 68 14.80 9.27 7.67
N VAL A 69 16.09 9.02 7.42
CA VAL A 69 17.16 9.24 8.39
C VAL A 69 17.21 10.70 8.83
N LEU A 70 17.17 11.64 7.89
CA LEU A 70 17.14 13.07 8.19
C LEU A 70 15.92 13.46 9.05
N GLY A 71 14.75 12.91 8.75
CA GLY A 71 13.55 13.11 9.58
C GLY A 71 13.75 12.62 11.02
N MET A 72 14.27 11.41 11.21
CA MET A 72 14.55 10.87 12.54
C MET A 72 15.58 11.72 13.31
N TRP A 73 16.64 12.18 12.63
CA TRP A 73 17.65 13.05 13.23
C TRP A 73 17.08 14.39 13.68
N TYR A 74 16.22 15.00 12.85
CA TYR A 74 15.54 16.26 13.21
C TYR A 74 14.71 16.12 14.49
N TYR A 75 13.89 15.07 14.60
CA TYR A 75 13.08 14.85 15.81
C TYR A 75 13.95 14.56 17.03
N LYS A 76 15.02 13.78 16.88
CA LYS A 76 15.96 13.51 17.97
C LYS A 76 16.63 14.80 18.47
N LEU A 77 17.03 15.70 17.57
CA LEU A 77 17.60 17.00 17.96
C LEU A 77 16.56 17.91 18.62
N ARG A 78 15.32 17.90 18.14
CA ARG A 78 14.22 18.68 18.74
C ARG A 78 13.87 18.21 20.14
N GLU A 79 13.94 16.91 20.42
CA GLU A 79 13.66 16.33 21.74
C GLU A 79 14.80 16.54 22.76
N LEU A 80 16.00 16.91 22.30
CA LEU A 80 17.15 17.22 23.15
C LEU A 80 17.17 18.66 23.66
N ILE A 81 16.34 19.54 23.09
CA ILE A 81 16.19 20.96 23.45
C ILE A 81 14.90 21.13 24.25
#